data_AF-A0A7J6WRY0-F1
#
_entry.id   AF-A0A7J6WRY0-F1
#
_cell.length_a   1.000
_cell.length_b   1.000
_cell.length_c   1.000
_cell.angle_alpha   90.00
_cell.angle_beta   90.00
_cell.angle_gamma   90.00
#
_symmetry.space_group_name_H-M   'P 1'
#
loop_
_entity.id
_entity.type
_entity.pdbx_description
1 polymer ?
#
loop_
_entity_poly.entity_id
_entity_poly.type
_entity_poly.pdbx_seq_one_letter_code
_entity_poly.pdbx_strand_id
1 'polypeptide(L)'
;MKILVGLVVLVLVLCQYGAQGGRSRKNMTLEEQLKVLNKTTMKTSHHQASEEDYDDCEIDYDDLMPKCDTTLKKLECGDQWTNCRKVPWIDPTAGCCFYIQDADLQCICRNYIDTDKDMEDYIISVPKLVRLAEYCGNPFPHKFKCGSKI
;
A
#
# COMPACT_ATOMS: atom_id res chain seq x y z
N MET A 1 17.38 -44.47 -33.47
CA MET A 1 16.08 -43.74 -33.48
C MET A 1 15.69 -43.09 -32.14
N LYS A 2 16.49 -43.18 -31.05
CA LYS A 2 16.17 -42.53 -29.75
C LYS A 2 16.72 -41.10 -29.60
N ILE A 3 17.69 -40.69 -30.42
CA ILE A 3 18.36 -39.38 -30.31
C ILE A 3 17.52 -38.25 -30.94
N LEU A 4 16.78 -38.53 -32.02
CA LEU A 4 15.92 -37.52 -32.66
C LEU A 4 14.77 -37.07 -31.74
N VAL A 5 14.21 -37.96 -30.93
CA VAL A 5 13.09 -37.62 -30.02
C VAL A 5 13.54 -36.65 -28.93
N GLY A 6 14.75 -36.83 -28.39
CA GLY A 6 15.30 -35.95 -27.35
C GLY A 6 15.55 -34.52 -27.82
N LEU A 7 16.01 -34.35 -29.06
CA LEU A 7 16.27 -33.03 -29.64
C LEU A 7 14.98 -32.25 -29.91
N VAL A 8 13.92 -32.93 -30.34
CA VAL A 8 12.60 -32.30 -30.56
C VAL A 8 11.98 -31.83 -29.24
N VAL A 9 12.10 -32.61 -28.16
CA VAL A 9 11.61 -32.20 -26.83
C VAL A 9 12.41 -30.99 -26.30
N LEU A 10 13.74 -30.98 -26.49
CA LEU A 10 14.56 -29.86 -26.05
C LEU A 10 14.21 -28.55 -26.78
N VAL A 11 13.97 -28.61 -28.09
CA VAL A 11 13.58 -27.42 -28.88
C VAL A 11 12.19 -26.91 -28.47
N LEU A 12 11.23 -27.81 -28.21
CA LEU A 12 9.90 -27.41 -27.75
C LEU A 12 9.92 -26.78 -26.35
N VAL A 13 10.77 -27.30 -25.44
CA VAL A 13 10.95 -26.70 -24.10
C VAL A 13 11.55 -25.30 -24.23
N LEU A 14 12.60 -25.13 -25.04
CA LEU A 14 13.23 -23.82 -25.21
C LEU A 14 12.31 -22.77 -25.87
N CYS A 15 11.37 -23.18 -26.74
CA CYS A 15 10.39 -22.26 -27.33
C CYS A 15 9.35 -21.73 -26.34
N GLN A 16 9.02 -22.43 -25.25
CA GLN A 16 8.07 -21.93 -24.25
C GLN A 16 8.68 -20.90 -23.28
N TYR A 17 10.01 -20.88 -23.12
CA TYR A 17 10.69 -19.92 -22.25
C TYR A 17 11.04 -18.59 -22.94
N GLY A 18 10.79 -18.46 -24.24
CA GLY A 18 11.18 -17.31 -25.06
C GLY A 18 10.08 -16.30 -25.33
N ALA A 19 9.31 -15.84 -24.32
CA ALA A 19 8.41 -14.69 -24.48
C ALA A 19 7.99 -14.07 -23.13
N GLN A 20 8.92 -13.43 -22.41
CA GLN A 20 8.56 -12.37 -21.47
C GLN A 20 9.45 -11.15 -21.70
N GLY A 21 8.83 -10.13 -22.28
CA GLY A 21 9.39 -8.81 -22.49
C GLY A 21 9.82 -8.14 -21.17
N GLY A 22 10.73 -7.18 -21.33
CA GLY A 22 11.54 -6.63 -20.25
C GLY A 22 10.75 -5.99 -19.12
N ARG A 23 11.08 -6.43 -17.90
CA ARG A 23 11.05 -5.58 -16.71
C ARG A 23 12.42 -5.69 -16.06
N SER A 24 13.15 -4.59 -16.06
CA SER A 24 14.48 -4.47 -15.48
C SER A 24 14.45 -4.91 -14.01
N ARG A 25 14.85 -6.16 -13.75
CA ARG A 25 15.16 -6.63 -12.39
C ARG A 25 16.49 -6.00 -12.03
N LYS A 26 16.48 -4.94 -11.23
CA LYS A 26 17.66 -4.60 -10.44
C LYS A 26 17.94 -5.82 -9.56
N ASN A 27 19.14 -6.38 -9.65
CA ASN A 27 19.56 -7.48 -8.80
C ASN A 27 19.59 -6.96 -7.37
N MET A 28 18.68 -7.50 -6.56
CA MET A 28 18.54 -7.17 -5.15
C MET A 28 19.76 -7.71 -4.40
N THR A 29 20.47 -6.82 -3.72
CA THR A 29 21.65 -7.14 -2.92
C THR A 29 21.26 -7.99 -1.71
N LEU A 30 22.24 -8.74 -1.17
CA LEU A 30 22.04 -9.56 0.03
C LEU A 30 21.57 -8.72 1.23
N GLU A 31 22.00 -7.46 1.30
CA GLU A 31 21.55 -6.45 2.27
C GLU A 31 20.06 -6.10 2.12
N GLU A 32 19.57 -5.97 0.88
CA GLU A 32 18.15 -5.72 0.61
C GLU A 32 17.29 -6.95 0.93
N GLN A 33 17.80 -8.16 0.70
CA GLN A 33 17.12 -9.40 1.11
C GLN A 33 17.08 -9.55 2.64
N LEU A 34 18.13 -9.14 3.35
CA LEU A 34 18.16 -9.15 4.82
C LEU A 34 17.15 -8.15 5.41
N LYS A 35 16.95 -6.98 4.77
CA LYS A 35 15.90 -6.02 5.16
C LYS A 35 14.49 -6.60 5.00
N VAL A 36 14.24 -7.34 3.93
CA VAL A 36 12.94 -8.01 3.70
C VAL A 36 12.71 -9.14 4.71
N LEU A 37 13.75 -9.90 5.05
CA LEU A 37 13.68 -10.98 6.04
C LEU A 37 13.51 -10.45 7.47
N ASN A 38 14.16 -9.34 7.82
CA ASN A 38 13.95 -8.65 9.10
C ASN A 38 12.56 -7.99 9.20
N LYS A 39 11.95 -7.56 8.09
CA LYS A 39 10.55 -7.10 8.06
C LYS A 39 9.57 -8.22 8.44
N THR A 40 9.92 -9.50 8.20
CA THR A 40 9.06 -10.65 8.55
C THR A 40 9.26 -11.17 9.97
N THR A 41 10.41 -10.92 10.61
CA THR A 41 10.71 -11.33 12.00
C THR A 41 10.38 -10.27 13.05
N MET A 42 10.12 -9.01 12.65
CA MET A 42 9.75 -7.92 13.56
C MET A 42 8.23 -7.75 13.77
N LYS A 43 7.39 -8.71 13.34
CA LYS A 43 5.95 -8.69 13.62
C LYS A 43 5.60 -9.26 15.01
N THR A 44 6.44 -9.01 16.01
CA THR A 44 6.20 -9.38 17.41
C THR A 44 6.35 -8.13 18.28
N SER A 45 5.22 -7.65 18.81
CA SER A 45 5.06 -6.60 19.80
C SER A 45 5.76 -5.25 19.51
N HIS A 46 5.00 -4.27 19.04
CA HIS A 46 5.29 -2.85 19.27
C HIS A 46 5.10 -2.50 20.76
N HIS A 47 6.00 -3.00 21.60
CA HIS A 47 6.30 -2.44 22.92
C HIS A 47 7.66 -2.98 23.37
N GLN A 48 8.74 -2.39 22.87
CA GLN A 48 9.95 -2.32 23.65
C GLN A 48 10.64 -0.98 23.42
N ALA A 49 10.66 -0.19 24.49
CA ALA A 49 11.08 1.19 24.55
C ALA A 49 12.59 1.37 24.31
N SER A 50 12.92 2.41 23.54
CA SER A 50 14.10 3.24 23.76
C SER A 50 13.84 4.64 23.20
N GLU A 51 14.03 5.64 24.06
CA GLU A 51 13.90 7.09 23.92
C GLU A 51 14.19 7.68 22.52
N GLU A 52 13.13 7.92 21.74
CA GLU A 52 12.86 9.10 20.89
C GLU A 52 11.42 8.93 20.36
N ASP A 53 10.48 9.75 20.87
CA ASP A 53 9.05 9.78 20.51
C ASP A 53 8.85 10.22 19.04
N TYR A 54 9.14 9.32 18.10
CA TYR A 54 8.78 9.49 16.69
C TYR A 54 7.66 8.48 16.36
N ASP A 55 6.41 8.93 16.56
CA ASP A 55 5.16 8.26 16.14
C ASP A 55 5.09 8.22 14.61
N ASP A 56 5.97 7.44 14.00
CA ASP A 56 6.14 7.43 12.56
C ASP A 56 5.52 6.21 11.92
N CYS A 57 4.27 6.41 11.51
CA CYS A 57 3.56 5.53 10.61
C CYS A 57 3.80 5.89 9.12
N GLU A 58 4.89 6.59 8.78
CA GLU A 58 5.28 6.86 7.39
C GLU A 58 5.35 5.58 6.57
N ILE A 59 5.90 4.50 7.13
CA ILE A 59 5.99 3.20 6.43
C ILE A 59 4.59 2.68 6.07
N ASP A 60 3.65 2.73 7.02
CA ASP A 60 2.28 2.26 6.78
C ASP A 60 1.57 3.18 5.78
N TYR A 61 1.78 4.49 5.88
CA TYR A 61 1.21 5.48 4.97
C TYR A 61 1.70 5.28 3.53
N ASP A 62 3.01 5.14 3.33
CA ASP A 62 3.64 4.99 2.02
C ASP A 62 3.27 3.66 1.33
N ASP A 63 3.10 2.59 2.11
CA ASP A 63 2.66 1.29 1.58
C ASP A 63 1.15 1.30 1.27
N LEU A 64 0.33 1.98 2.08
CA LEU A 64 -1.14 2.01 1.97
C LEU A 64 -1.63 2.90 0.83
N MET A 65 -1.11 4.11 0.73
CA MET A 65 -1.62 5.12 -0.20
C MET A 65 -1.65 4.67 -1.67
N PRO A 66 -0.58 4.12 -2.28
CA PRO A 66 -0.60 3.69 -3.67
C PRO A 66 -1.49 2.45 -3.93
N LYS A 67 -1.97 1.78 -2.88
CA LYS A 67 -2.85 0.60 -2.98
C LYS A 67 -4.31 0.94 -2.79
N CYS A 68 -4.59 1.99 -2.03
CA CYS A 68 -5.92 2.37 -1.61
C CYS A 68 -6.36 3.74 -2.16
N ASP A 69 -5.54 4.38 -3.00
CA ASP A 69 -5.76 5.73 -3.54
C ASP A 69 -7.16 5.91 -4.15
N THR A 70 -7.60 5.01 -5.02
CA THR A 70 -8.90 5.10 -5.70
C THR A 70 -10.06 5.07 -4.71
N THR A 71 -9.91 4.31 -3.62
CA THR A 71 -10.93 4.18 -2.58
C THR A 71 -10.91 5.41 -1.66
N LEU A 72 -9.74 5.93 -1.30
CA LEU A 72 -9.60 7.01 -0.32
C LEU A 72 -9.77 8.41 -0.90
N LYS A 73 -9.61 8.59 -2.22
CA LYS A 73 -9.70 9.89 -2.91
C LYS A 73 -11.03 10.61 -2.62
N LYS A 74 -10.98 11.86 -2.16
CA LYS A 74 -12.14 12.74 -1.93
C LYS A 74 -12.59 13.40 -3.23
N LEU A 75 -11.65 14.00 -3.95
CA LEU A 75 -11.89 14.72 -5.20
C LEU A 75 -10.99 14.19 -6.32
N GLU A 76 -11.53 14.19 -7.53
CA GLU A 76 -10.78 14.01 -8.76
C GLU A 76 -10.87 15.33 -9.53
N CYS A 77 -9.71 15.89 -9.84
CA CYS A 77 -9.57 17.15 -10.55
C CYS A 77 -8.83 16.87 -11.86
N GLY A 78 -9.14 17.64 -12.90
CA GLY A 78 -8.37 17.64 -14.13
C GLY A 78 -7.01 18.32 -13.96
N ASP A 79 -6.36 18.64 -15.07
CA ASP A 79 -5.16 19.49 -15.13
C ASP A 79 -5.39 20.88 -14.53
N GLN A 80 -6.64 21.36 -14.55
CA GLN A 80 -7.08 22.57 -13.90
C GLN A 80 -7.85 22.25 -12.60
N TRP A 81 -7.26 22.57 -11.43
CA TRP A 81 -7.84 22.39 -10.08
C TRP A 81 -9.17 23.15 -9.84
N THR A 82 -9.63 23.93 -10.82
CA THR A 82 -10.89 24.68 -10.76
C THR A 82 -12.12 23.82 -11.06
N ASN A 83 -11.94 22.61 -11.62
CA ASN A 83 -13.05 21.70 -11.94
C ASN A 83 -12.83 20.32 -11.29
N CYS A 84 -13.18 20.25 -10.01
CA CYS A 84 -13.08 19.02 -9.21
C CYS A 84 -14.46 18.40 -8.99
N ARG A 85 -14.52 17.07 -9.07
CA ARG A 85 -15.73 16.29 -8.76
C ARG A 85 -15.48 15.39 -7.56
N LYS A 86 -16.51 15.20 -6.74
CA LYS A 86 -16.47 14.21 -5.66
C LYS A 86 -16.35 12.82 -6.24
N VAL A 87 -15.37 12.07 -5.77
CA VAL A 87 -15.19 10.66 -6.16
C VAL A 87 -16.17 9.83 -5.32
N PRO A 88 -17.01 8.98 -5.92
CA PRO A 88 -17.86 8.07 -5.18
C PRO A 88 -17.03 7.02 -4.42
N TRP A 89 -17.67 6.25 -3.54
CA TRP A 89 -17.03 5.09 -2.95
C TRP A 89 -16.74 4.03 -4.03
N ILE A 90 -15.52 3.51 -4.05
CA ILE A 90 -15.09 2.39 -4.89
C ILE A 90 -14.58 1.32 -3.93
N ASP A 91 -15.14 0.12 -4.03
CA ASP A 91 -14.77 -0.99 -3.16
C ASP A 91 -13.26 -1.29 -3.26
N PRO A 92 -12.59 -1.54 -2.12
CA PRO A 92 -11.15 -1.78 -2.11
C PRO A 92 -10.81 -3.11 -2.76
N THR A 93 -9.61 -3.18 -3.34
CA THR A 93 -9.04 -4.45 -3.77
C THR A 93 -8.60 -5.27 -2.56
N ALA A 94 -8.46 -6.59 -2.74
CA ALA A 94 -7.88 -7.46 -1.70
C ALA A 94 -6.48 -6.99 -1.27
N GLY A 95 -5.70 -6.45 -2.21
CA GLY A 95 -4.39 -5.87 -1.92
C GLY A 95 -4.47 -4.65 -1.01
N CYS A 96 -5.44 -3.75 -1.22
CA CYS A 96 -5.66 -2.63 -0.30
C CYS A 96 -6.03 -3.12 1.10
N CYS A 97 -6.97 -4.08 1.22
CA CYS A 97 -7.37 -4.58 2.54
C CYS A 97 -6.25 -5.28 3.31
N PHE A 98 -5.32 -5.96 2.61
CA PHE A 98 -4.14 -6.56 3.25
C PHE A 98 -3.32 -5.53 4.05
N TYR A 99 -3.08 -4.34 3.49
CA TYR A 99 -2.36 -3.28 4.19
C TYR A 99 -3.22 -2.63 5.28
N ILE A 100 -4.51 -2.42 5.04
CA ILE A 100 -5.42 -1.84 6.05
C ILE A 100 -5.50 -2.70 7.31
N GLN A 101 -5.44 -4.02 7.19
CA GLN A 101 -5.53 -4.95 8.32
C GLN A 101 -4.34 -4.84 9.27
N ASP A 102 -3.17 -4.48 8.77
CA ASP A 102 -1.92 -4.44 9.53
C ASP A 102 -1.46 -3.02 9.92
N ALA A 103 -2.00 -1.98 9.27
CA ALA A 103 -1.56 -0.60 9.45
C ALA A 103 -2.02 0.02 10.79
N ASP A 104 -1.19 0.90 11.36
CA ASP A 104 -1.59 1.82 12.42
C ASP A 104 -2.41 2.99 11.83
N LEU A 105 -3.68 2.69 11.53
CA LEU A 105 -4.62 3.67 11.00
C LEU A 105 -4.84 4.85 11.95
N GLN A 106 -4.69 4.65 13.26
CA GLN A 106 -4.85 5.72 14.25
C GLN A 106 -3.72 6.73 14.17
N CYS A 107 -2.47 6.25 14.04
CA CYS A 107 -1.32 7.11 13.79
C CYS A 107 -1.49 7.86 12.45
N ILE A 108 -1.80 7.14 11.35
CA ILE A 108 -1.94 7.75 10.01
C ILE A 108 -2.95 8.91 10.05
N CYS A 109 -4.07 8.66 10.69
CA CYS A 109 -5.21 9.55 10.80
C CYS A 109 -4.95 10.77 11.69
N ARG A 110 -3.97 10.72 12.60
CA ARG A 110 -3.50 11.89 13.37
C ARG A 110 -2.38 12.65 12.66
N ASN A 111 -1.47 11.94 11.99
CA ASN A 111 -0.20 12.50 11.54
C ASN A 111 -0.18 12.90 10.06
N TYR A 112 -0.92 12.21 9.19
CA TYR A 112 -0.87 12.42 7.74
C TYR A 112 -2.18 12.90 7.14
N ILE A 113 -3.29 12.68 7.86
CA ILE A 113 -4.59 13.18 7.43
C ILE A 113 -4.87 14.45 8.20
N ASP A 114 -4.90 15.55 7.46
CA ASP A 114 -5.25 16.87 7.94
C ASP A 114 -6.57 17.28 7.25
N THR A 115 -7.55 17.75 8.01
CA THR A 115 -8.83 18.20 7.45
C THR A 115 -8.74 19.58 6.81
N ASP A 116 -7.71 20.35 7.16
CA ASP A 116 -7.56 21.75 6.82
C ASP A 116 -6.51 21.96 5.72
N LYS A 117 -5.64 20.97 5.50
CA LYS A 117 -4.67 20.95 4.40
C LYS A 117 -5.13 20.02 3.29
N ASP A 118 -5.89 20.58 2.36
CA ASP A 118 -6.07 19.99 1.03
C ASP A 118 -4.72 20.09 0.27
N MET A 119 -3.76 19.21 0.57
CA MET A 119 -2.53 19.11 -0.23
C MET A 119 -2.91 18.68 -1.66
N GLU A 120 -2.33 19.36 -2.65
CA GLU A 120 -2.76 19.44 -4.05
C GLU A 120 -2.94 18.08 -4.76
N ASP A 121 -2.28 17.01 -4.29
CA ASP A 121 -2.29 15.72 -4.98
C ASP A 121 -3.10 14.59 -4.29
N TYR A 122 -3.37 14.69 -2.99
CA TYR A 122 -3.98 13.60 -2.21
C TYR A 122 -5.01 14.10 -1.21
N ILE A 123 -6.16 14.55 -1.70
CA ILE A 123 -7.27 14.84 -0.81
C ILE A 123 -7.88 13.51 -0.32
N ILE A 124 -7.46 13.06 0.86
CA ILE A 124 -7.99 11.86 1.50
C ILE A 124 -9.36 12.20 2.12
N SER A 125 -10.35 11.35 1.87
CA SER A 125 -11.66 11.47 2.51
C SER A 125 -11.66 10.72 3.84
N VAL A 126 -11.64 11.44 4.96
CA VAL A 126 -11.76 10.86 6.32
C VAL A 126 -12.95 9.88 6.42
N PRO A 127 -14.18 10.22 5.96
CA PRO A 127 -15.30 9.28 6.00
C PRO A 127 -15.04 7.99 5.21
N LYS A 128 -14.31 8.07 4.09
CA LYS A 128 -13.95 6.87 3.32
C LYS A 128 -12.89 6.05 4.04
N LEU A 129 -11.93 6.67 4.72
CA LEU A 129 -10.96 5.92 5.54
C LEU A 129 -11.66 5.15 6.65
N VAL A 130 -12.58 5.78 7.38
CA VAL A 130 -13.35 5.11 8.44
C VAL A 130 -14.13 3.92 7.88
N ARG A 131 -14.83 4.12 6.77
CA ARG A 131 -15.56 3.04 6.09
C ARG A 131 -14.63 1.93 5.59
N LEU A 132 -13.45 2.28 5.07
CA LEU A 132 -12.45 1.32 4.58
C LEU A 132 -11.89 0.46 5.71
N ALA A 133 -11.58 1.10 6.84
CA ALA A 133 -11.11 0.46 8.05
C ALA A 133 -12.11 -0.60 8.54
N GLU A 134 -13.40 -0.23 8.63
CA GLU A 134 -14.49 -1.15 8.95
C GLU A 134 -14.62 -2.27 7.92
N TYR A 135 -14.60 -1.94 6.63
CA TYR A 135 -14.76 -2.91 5.54
C TYR A 135 -13.66 -3.98 5.54
N CYS A 136 -12.41 -3.58 5.78
CA CYS A 136 -11.27 -4.48 5.75
C CYS A 136 -10.99 -5.18 7.10
N GLY A 137 -11.73 -4.85 8.17
CA GLY A 137 -11.63 -5.52 9.47
C GLY A 137 -10.65 -4.92 10.48
N ASN A 138 -10.27 -3.65 10.31
CA ASN A 138 -9.45 -2.89 11.27
C ASN A 138 -10.17 -1.58 11.67
N PRO A 139 -11.34 -1.64 12.34
CA PRO A 139 -12.12 -0.45 12.64
C PRO A 139 -11.43 0.44 13.68
N PHE A 140 -11.64 1.75 13.55
CA PHE A 140 -11.20 2.70 14.57
C PHE A 140 -11.91 2.44 15.92
N PRO A 141 -11.25 2.73 17.06
CA PRO A 141 -11.92 2.73 18.35
C PRO A 141 -13.12 3.67 18.36
N HIS A 142 -14.16 3.31 19.10
CA HIS A 142 -15.31 4.20 19.26
C HIS A 142 -14.88 5.57 19.77
N LYS A 143 -15.47 6.63 19.19
CA LYS A 143 -15.19 8.05 19.51
C LYS A 143 -13.76 8.52 19.18
N PHE A 144 -13.00 7.74 18.42
CA PHE A 144 -11.74 8.20 17.85
C PHE A 144 -11.97 9.39 16.91
N LYS A 145 -11.06 10.37 16.93
CA LYS A 145 -11.11 11.56 16.07
C LYS A 145 -9.96 11.51 15.06
N CYS A 146 -10.31 11.60 13.78
CA CYS A 146 -9.37 11.74 12.67
C CYS A 146 -9.18 13.19 12.29
N GLY A 147 -8.00 13.56 11.78
CA GLY A 147 -7.80 14.89 11.22
C GLY A 147 -7.76 16.00 12.26
N SER A 148 -7.19 15.72 13.43
CA SER A 148 -7.18 16.64 14.58
C SER A 148 -5.82 17.30 14.80
N LYS A 149 -5.02 17.54 13.76
CA LYS A 149 -3.86 18.40 13.94
C LYS A 149 -4.37 19.78 14.37
N ILE A 150 -3.96 20.15 15.59
CA ILE A 150 -4.17 21.45 16.22
C ILE A 150 -3.16 22.42 15.63
#